data_AF-A8ZW72-F1
#
_entry.id   AF-A8ZW72-F1
#
_cell.length_a   1.000
_cell.length_b   1.000
_cell.length_c   1.000
_cell.angle_alpha   90.00
_cell.angle_beta   90.00
_cell.angle_gamma   90.00
#
_symmetry.space_group_name_H-M   'P 1'
#
loop_
_entity.id
_entity.type
_entity.pdbx_description
1 polymer ?
#
loop_
_entity_poly.entity_id
_entity_poly.type
_entity_poly.pdbx_seq_one_letter_code
_entity_poly.pdbx_strand_id
1 'polypeptide(L)'
;MPCPSCLMSGFIMGAILFNAFSFLQKKLREKNIPYSNVTIPFQEGQRISDILEIMEIHPDEIEGVFVNGKIAPKETPLSDGDRIGAFPPGTPGPYRLLLGIVTKGDHED
;
A
#
# COMPACT_ATOMS: atom_id res chain seq x y z
N MET A 1 -23.09 22.92 -26.74
CA MET A 1 -22.70 21.51 -26.59
C MET A 1 -21.21 21.48 -26.26
N PRO A 2 -20.78 21.12 -25.04
CA PRO A 2 -19.36 21.03 -24.72
C PRO A 2 -18.80 19.65 -25.14
N CYS A 3 -17.51 19.65 -25.48
CA CYS A 3 -16.74 18.54 -26.02
C CYS A 3 -16.68 17.33 -25.06
N PRO A 4 -16.81 16.06 -25.51
CA PRO A 4 -16.86 14.89 -24.62
C PRO A 4 -15.49 14.36 -24.17
N SER A 5 -14.38 15.05 -24.47
CA SER A 5 -13.01 14.58 -24.20
C SER A 5 -12.30 15.24 -23.02
N CYS A 6 -13.00 16.04 -22.22
CA CYS A 6 -12.37 16.83 -21.16
C CYS A 6 -12.96 16.49 -19.79
N LEU A 7 -12.74 15.27 -19.30
CA LEU A 7 -12.86 14.94 -17.88
C LEU A 7 -11.84 13.85 -17.58
N MET A 8 -11.07 14.04 -16.50
CA MET A 8 -10.06 13.12 -15.94
C MET A 8 -8.61 13.30 -16.44
N SER A 9 -8.17 14.53 -16.72
CA SER A 9 -6.73 14.83 -16.60
C SER A 9 -6.38 15.02 -15.12
N GLY A 10 -6.42 13.93 -14.34
CA GLY A 10 -5.86 13.95 -12.99
C GLY A 10 -4.36 14.19 -13.11
N PHE A 11 -3.88 15.32 -12.59
CA PHE A 11 -2.47 15.67 -12.63
C PHE A 11 -1.69 14.60 -11.86
N ILE A 12 -0.80 13.87 -12.55
CA ILE A 12 0.18 13.00 -11.90
C ILE A 12 1.05 13.90 -11.04
N MET A 13 1.12 13.61 -9.75
CA MET A 13 1.76 14.50 -8.77
C MET A 13 3.09 13.97 -8.26
N GLY A 14 3.37 12.70 -8.51
CA GLY A 14 4.64 12.05 -8.19
C GLY A 14 4.59 10.57 -8.52
N ALA A 15 5.63 9.86 -8.08
CA ALA A 15 5.70 8.41 -8.15
C ALA A 15 6.26 7.82 -6.86
N ILE A 16 5.75 6.65 -6.50
CA ILE A 16 6.23 5.85 -5.38
C ILE A 16 6.99 4.63 -5.88
N LEU A 17 7.78 4.02 -4.99
CA LEU A 17 8.39 2.70 -5.21
C LEU A 17 7.68 1.66 -4.35
N PHE A 18 7.01 0.70 -4.98
CA PHE A 18 6.24 -0.35 -4.32
C PHE A 18 6.96 -1.70 -4.30
N ASN A 19 6.86 -2.40 -3.16
CA ASN A 19 7.30 -3.76 -2.97
C ASN A 19 6.26 -4.57 -2.18
N ALA A 20 5.94 -5.77 -2.65
CA ALA A 20 5.19 -6.78 -1.90
C ALA A 20 6.16 -7.78 -1.25
N PHE A 21 5.82 -8.29 -0.07
CA PHE A 21 6.64 -9.26 0.65
C PHE A 21 5.97 -10.64 0.78
N SER A 22 6.79 -11.67 0.98
CA SER A 22 6.33 -13.04 1.28
C SER A 22 5.36 -13.58 0.20
N PHE A 23 4.28 -14.27 0.59
CA PHE A 23 3.36 -14.94 -0.33
C PHE A 23 2.60 -13.97 -1.26
N LEU A 24 2.54 -12.67 -0.94
CA LEU A 24 1.96 -11.66 -1.82
C LEU A 24 2.72 -11.61 -3.16
N GLN A 25 4.04 -11.82 -3.15
CA GLN A 25 4.84 -11.88 -4.39
C GLN A 25 4.39 -13.03 -5.30
N LYS A 26 4.15 -14.21 -4.72
CA LYS A 26 3.70 -15.38 -5.48
C LYS A 26 2.32 -15.12 -6.10
N LYS A 27 1.37 -14.57 -5.33
CA LYS A 27 0.03 -14.21 -5.80
C LYS A 27 0.09 -13.20 -6.96
N LEU A 28 0.85 -12.12 -6.80
CA LEU A 28 0.99 -11.09 -7.83
C LEU A 28 1.66 -11.64 -9.09
N ARG A 29 2.66 -12.51 -8.93
CA ARG A 29 3.30 -13.22 -10.05
C ARG A 29 2.31 -14.06 -10.85
N GLU A 30 1.44 -14.81 -10.18
CA GLU A 30 0.41 -15.64 -10.84
C GLU A 30 -0.59 -14.79 -11.65
N LYS A 31 -0.83 -13.55 -11.21
CA LYS A 31 -1.66 -12.56 -11.91
C LYS A 31 -0.89 -11.72 -12.95
N ASN A 32 0.41 -11.94 -13.12
CA ASN A 32 1.30 -11.10 -13.95
C ASN A 32 1.34 -9.61 -13.52
N ILE A 33 1.11 -9.34 -12.23
CA ILE A 33 1.23 -8.00 -11.65
C ILE A 33 2.67 -7.82 -11.15
N PRO A 34 3.38 -6.75 -11.57
CA PRO A 34 4.70 -6.44 -11.03
C PRO A 34 4.63 -6.26 -9.51
N TYR A 35 5.60 -6.76 -8.74
CA TYR A 35 5.49 -6.76 -7.28
C TYR A 35 6.75 -6.35 -6.53
N SER A 36 7.85 -6.07 -7.23
CA SER A 36 9.10 -5.62 -6.62
C SER A 36 9.69 -4.47 -7.41
N ASN A 37 10.12 -3.43 -6.69
CA ASN A 37 10.67 -2.19 -7.23
C ASN A 37 9.79 -1.58 -8.33
N VAL A 38 8.48 -1.60 -8.11
CA VAL A 38 7.51 -1.09 -9.08
C VAL A 38 7.35 0.40 -8.87
N THR A 39 7.62 1.20 -9.89
CA THR A 39 7.32 2.63 -9.86
C THR A 39 5.86 2.85 -10.21
N ILE A 40 5.08 3.39 -9.26
CA ILE A 40 3.64 3.63 -9.44
C ILE A 40 3.41 5.14 -9.41
N PRO A 41 2.96 5.76 -10.51
CA PRO A 41 2.55 7.17 -10.49
C PRO A 41 1.25 7.32 -9.71
N PHE A 42 1.11 8.44 -8.99
CA PHE A 42 -0.11 8.73 -8.23
C PHE A 42 -0.60 10.16 -8.46
N GLN A 43 -1.87 10.39 -8.13
CA GLN A 43 -2.58 11.66 -8.26
C GLN A 43 -2.79 12.33 -6.91
N GLU A 44 -3.14 13.61 -6.92
CA GLU A 44 -3.53 14.34 -5.71
C GLU A 44 -4.62 13.65 -4.91
N GLY A 45 -4.41 13.59 -3.60
CA GLY A 45 -5.36 13.01 -2.65
C GLY A 45 -5.34 11.49 -2.57
N GLN A 46 -4.56 10.80 -3.42
CA GLN A 46 -4.42 9.35 -3.32
C GLN A 46 -3.67 8.94 -2.04
N ARG A 47 -4.07 7.78 -1.53
CA ARG A 47 -3.60 7.15 -0.31
C ARG A 47 -3.02 5.78 -0.62
N ILE A 48 -2.35 5.18 0.37
CA ILE A 48 -1.78 3.83 0.21
C ILE A 48 -2.87 2.79 -0.08
N SER A 49 -4.07 2.93 0.49
CA SER A 49 -5.22 2.08 0.19
C SER A 49 -5.52 2.00 -1.30
N ASP A 50 -5.40 3.12 -2.01
CA ASP A 50 -5.72 3.20 -3.44
C ASP A 50 -4.65 2.45 -4.26
N ILE A 51 -3.39 2.52 -3.83
CA ILE A 51 -2.31 1.72 -4.42
C ILE A 51 -2.53 0.24 -4.18
N LEU A 52 -2.93 -0.16 -2.97
CA LEU A 52 -3.20 -1.57 -2.67
C LEU A 52 -4.35 -2.13 -3.53
N GLU A 53 -5.38 -1.32 -3.78
CA GLU A 53 -6.48 -1.66 -4.68
C GLU A 53 -6.01 -1.85 -6.13
N ILE A 54 -5.18 -0.93 -6.65
CA ILE A 54 -4.56 -1.05 -7.98
C ILE A 54 -3.72 -2.33 -8.10
N MET A 55 -3.05 -2.74 -7.02
CA MET A 55 -2.23 -3.94 -6.97
C MET A 55 -3.04 -5.22 -6.69
N GLU A 56 -4.37 -5.13 -6.61
CA GLU A 56 -5.27 -6.23 -6.27
C GLU A 56 -4.89 -6.97 -4.95
N ILE A 57 -4.46 -6.20 -3.95
CA ILE A 57 -4.13 -6.68 -2.61
C ILE A 57 -5.26 -6.27 -1.66
N HIS A 58 -5.98 -7.26 -1.13
CA HIS A 58 -7.07 -6.99 -0.18
C HIS A 58 -6.50 -6.62 1.20
N PRO A 59 -7.17 -5.73 1.96
CA PRO A 59 -6.74 -5.38 3.32
C PRO A 59 -6.55 -6.57 4.25
N ASP A 60 -7.35 -7.64 4.09
CA ASP A 60 -7.27 -8.84 4.93
C ASP A 60 -6.06 -9.73 4.62
N GLU A 61 -5.38 -9.49 3.50
CA GLU A 61 -4.17 -10.21 3.09
C GLU A 61 -2.90 -9.58 3.65
N ILE A 62 -3.01 -8.41 4.28
CA ILE A 62 -1.89 -7.66 4.85
C ILE A 62 -2.07 -7.43 6.34
N GLU A 63 -0.96 -7.39 7.05
CA GLU A 63 -0.94 -6.92 8.45
C GLU A 63 -0.62 -5.44 8.54
N GLY A 64 0.06 -4.90 7.54
CA GLY A 64 0.31 -3.48 7.44
C GLY A 64 1.15 -3.12 6.22
N VAL A 65 1.52 -1.85 6.18
CA VAL A 65 2.39 -1.27 5.17
C VAL A 65 3.54 -0.52 5.84
N PHE A 66 4.72 -0.64 5.24
CA PHE A 66 5.85 0.24 5.52
C PHE A 66 5.82 1.42 4.56
N VAL A 67 5.99 2.63 5.07
CA VAL A 67 6.28 3.84 4.31
C VAL A 67 7.64 4.33 4.77
N ASN A 68 8.61 4.38 3.86
CA ASN A 68 9.98 4.81 4.14
C ASN A 68 10.61 4.08 5.35
N GLY A 69 10.31 2.78 5.48
CA GLY A 69 10.85 1.91 6.53
C GLY A 69 10.12 1.98 7.88
N LYS A 70 9.01 2.71 7.98
CA LYS A 70 8.18 2.80 9.19
C LYS A 70 6.78 2.32 8.92
N ILE A 71 6.13 1.71 9.91
CA ILE A 71 4.72 1.32 9.76
C ILE A 71 3.85 2.56 9.69
N ALA A 72 2.91 2.56 8.75
CA ALA A 72 1.94 3.63 8.56
C ALA A 72 0.53 3.06 8.35
N PRO A 73 -0.52 3.83 8.71
CA PRO A 73 -1.89 3.51 8.32
C PRO A 73 -2.05 3.43 6.79
N LYS A 74 -2.99 2.60 6.32
CA LYS A 74 -3.30 2.51 4.88
C LYS A 74 -3.95 3.79 4.34
N GLU A 75 -4.51 4.61 5.22
CA GLU A 75 -5.11 5.90 4.92
C GLU A 75 -4.09 7.04 4.79
N THR A 76 -2.80 6.76 4.99
CA THR A 76 -1.72 7.74 4.86
C THR A 76 -1.70 8.30 3.42
N PRO A 77 -1.70 9.64 3.25
CA PRO A 77 -1.54 10.27 1.95
C PRO A 77 -0.18 9.95 1.33
N LEU A 78 -0.14 9.79 0.01
CA LEU A 78 1.09 9.54 -0.71
C LEU A 78 1.92 10.82 -0.88
N SER A 79 3.24 10.67 -0.80
CA SER A 79 4.21 11.71 -1.15
C SER A 79 5.15 11.22 -2.25
N ASP A 80 5.63 12.16 -3.07
CA ASP A 80 6.56 11.83 -4.15
C ASP A 80 7.84 11.21 -3.58
N GLY A 81 8.29 10.10 -4.19
CA GLY A 81 9.47 9.35 -3.77
C GLY A 81 9.25 8.37 -2.60
N ASP A 82 8.01 8.21 -2.10
CA ASP A 82 7.73 7.26 -1.03
C ASP A 82 8.12 5.83 -1.40
N ARG A 83 8.70 5.10 -0.44
CA ARG A 83 8.99 3.67 -0.53
C ARG A 83 7.97 2.88 0.26
N ILE A 84 7.10 2.18 -0.45
CA ILE A 84 5.98 1.45 0.14
C ILE A 84 6.24 -0.05 0.10
N GLY A 85 6.03 -0.70 1.25
CA GLY A 85 6.21 -2.13 1.45
C GLY A 85 4.98 -2.79 2.04
N ALA A 86 4.25 -3.61 1.27
CA ALA A 86 3.09 -4.36 1.77
C ALA A 86 3.51 -5.75 2.30
N PHE A 87 3.15 -6.09 3.53
CA PHE A 87 3.51 -7.36 4.15
C PHE A 87 2.30 -8.11 4.74
N PRO A 88 2.27 -9.44 4.60
CA PRO A 88 1.16 -10.25 5.09
C PRO A 88 1.18 -10.46 6.61
N PRO A 89 0.09 -10.99 7.18
CA PRO A 89 0.07 -11.43 8.57
C PRO A 89 1.12 -12.48 8.90
N GLY A 90 1.60 -12.43 10.14
CA GLY A 90 2.52 -13.41 10.69
C GLY A 90 3.79 -12.83 11.31
N THR A 91 3.86 -11.52 11.54
CA THR A 91 5.00 -10.91 12.24
C THR A 91 5.09 -11.46 13.68
N PRO A 92 6.18 -12.17 14.05
CA PRO A 92 6.29 -12.77 15.37
C PRO A 92 6.28 -11.72 16.49
N GLY A 93 5.72 -12.07 17.66
CA GLY A 93 5.39 -11.15 18.76
C GLY A 93 6.47 -10.13 19.15
N PRO A 94 7.75 -10.54 19.35
CA PRO A 94 8.81 -9.59 19.69
C PRO A 94 9.01 -8.49 18.64
N TYR A 95 8.90 -8.84 17.36
CA TYR A 95 9.01 -7.89 16.25
C TYR A 95 7.77 -7.01 16.13
N ARG A 96 6.59 -7.54 16.49
CA ARG A 96 5.32 -6.81 16.49
C ARG A 96 5.39 -5.55 17.39
N LEU A 97 5.96 -5.70 18.59
CA LEU A 97 6.20 -4.59 19.52
C LEU A 97 7.24 -3.60 18.99
N LEU A 98 8.38 -4.10 18.50
CA LEU A 98 9.46 -3.27 17.96
C LEU A 98 9.03 -2.44 16.74
N LEU A 99 8.14 -3.00 15.92
CA LEU A 99 7.63 -2.37 14.71
C LEU A 99 6.42 -1.45 14.98
N GLY A 100 5.90 -1.41 16.22
CA GLY A 100 4.75 -0.58 16.59
C GLY A 100 3.39 -1.16 16.15
N ILE A 101 3.34 -2.46 15.83
CA ILE A 101 2.09 -3.16 15.52
C ILE A 101 1.43 -3.51 16.86
N VAL A 102 0.75 -2.55 17.47
CA VAL A 102 0.05 -2.79 18.75
C VAL A 102 -1.33 -3.35 18.46
N THR A 103 -1.58 -4.62 18.79
CA THR A 103 -2.94 -5.15 18.87
C THR A 103 -3.59 -4.47 20.08
N LYS A 104 -4.52 -3.54 19.83
CA LYS A 104 -5.41 -3.08 20.89
C LYS A 104 -6.27 -4.31 21.25
N GLY A 105 -6.06 -4.86 22.43
CA GLY A 105 -6.97 -5.88 22.94
C GLY A 105 -8.34 -5.23 23.09
N ASP A 106 -9.35 -5.80 22.45
CA ASP A 106 -10.74 -5.45 22.70
C ASP A 106 -11.02 -5.82 24.17
N HIS A 107 -10.95 -4.82 25.05
CA HIS A 107 -11.43 -4.95 26.42
C HIS A 107 -12.94 -4.70 26.37
N GLU A 108 -13.68 -5.77 26.11
CA GLU A 108 -15.12 -5.85 26.31
C GLU A 108 -15.33 -6.62 27.62
N ASP A 109 -15.59 -5.86 28.68
CA ASP A 109 -16.41 -6.18 29.87
C ASP A 109 -16.26 -5.03 30.92
#